data_AF-A0A923TFG7-F1
#
_entry.id   AF-A0A923TFG7-F1
#
_cell.length_a   1.000
_cell.length_b   1.000
_cell.length_c   1.000
_cell.angle_alpha   90.00
_cell.angle_beta   90.00
_cell.angle_gamma   90.00
#
_symmetry.space_group_name_H-M   'P 1'
#
loop_
_entity.id
_entity.type
_entity.pdbx_description
1 polymer ?
#
loop_
_entity_poly.entity_id
_entity_poly.type
_entity_poly.pdbx_seq_one_letter_code
_entity_poly.pdbx_strand_id
1 'polypeptide(L)'
;MAEKVKLSKDGNSIDFVQTDSIPTSLKKFRQSPEIEGFYRFVFENDLQKETYEIMDKLIIARKAKKSIAAKEAKAAAKEAEAANKGAKAAAPVKTKKK
;
A
#
# COMPACT_ATOMS: atom_id res chain seq x y z
N MET A 1 11.22 -14.49 -21.83
CA MET A 1 10.31 -13.33 -21.66
C MET A 1 9.01 -13.68 -20.91
N ALA A 2 8.84 -14.89 -20.36
CA ALA A 2 7.57 -15.35 -19.77
C ALA A 2 7.53 -15.39 -18.21
N GLU A 3 8.60 -14.98 -17.51
CA GLU A 3 8.70 -15.16 -16.05
C GLU A 3 8.14 -14.02 -15.19
N LYS A 4 7.73 -12.90 -15.79
CA LYS A 4 7.41 -11.66 -15.04
C LYS A 4 5.95 -11.54 -14.58
N VAL A 5 5.07 -12.44 -15.04
CA VAL A 5 3.63 -12.32 -14.82
C VAL A 5 3.11 -13.67 -14.34
N LYS A 6 2.66 -13.73 -13.08
CA LYS A 6 1.99 -14.91 -12.53
C LYS A 6 0.50 -14.71 -12.72
N LEU A 7 -0.06 -15.40 -13.71
CA LEU A 7 -1.51 -15.49 -13.88
C LEU A 7 -2.07 -16.47 -12.83
N SER A 8 -3.11 -16.06 -12.11
CA SER A 8 -3.88 -17.02 -11.32
C SER A 8 -4.61 -17.99 -12.25
N LYS A 9 -4.83 -19.21 -11.77
CA LYS A 9 -5.38 -20.31 -12.56
C LYS A 9 -6.80 -20.04 -13.09
N ASP A 10 -7.49 -19.09 -12.45
CA ASP A 10 -8.85 -18.67 -12.77
C ASP A 10 -8.90 -17.41 -13.66
N GLY A 11 -7.74 -16.86 -14.05
CA GLY A 11 -7.63 -15.69 -14.93
C GLY A 11 -8.11 -14.35 -14.34
N ASN A 12 -8.70 -14.36 -13.15
CA ASN A 12 -9.30 -13.18 -12.52
C ASN A 12 -8.29 -12.29 -11.79
N SER A 13 -7.04 -12.74 -11.63
CA SER A 13 -5.99 -11.94 -10.99
C SER A 13 -4.63 -12.16 -11.65
N ILE A 14 -3.98 -11.04 -11.93
CA ILE A 14 -2.63 -10.98 -12.48
C ILE A 14 -1.72 -10.45 -11.38
N ASP A 15 -0.81 -11.30 -10.90
CA ASP A 15 0.21 -10.88 -9.94
C ASP A 15 1.49 -10.53 -10.73
N PHE A 16 1.72 -9.23 -10.89
CA PHE A 16 2.95 -8.73 -11.50
C PHE A 16 4.07 -8.91 -10.49
N VAL A 17 5.02 -9.80 -10.79
CA VAL A 17 6.25 -9.91 -9.99
C VAL A 17 6.89 -8.53 -10.03
N GLN A 18 6.95 -7.86 -8.87
CA GLN A 18 7.59 -6.55 -8.74
C GLN A 18 8.99 -6.67 -9.33
N THR A 19 9.17 -6.18 -10.56
CA THR A 19 10.51 -6.02 -11.11
C THR A 19 11.15 -4.91 -10.30
N ASP A 20 12.28 -5.19 -9.65
CA ASP A 20 13.00 -4.26 -8.76
C ASP A 20 13.41 -2.92 -9.40
N SER A 21 13.09 -2.71 -10.68
CA SER A 21 13.36 -1.50 -11.42
C SER A 21 12.12 -0.62 -11.63
N ILE A 22 11.22 -0.50 -10.65
CA ILE A 22 10.18 0.55 -10.72
C ILE A 22 10.91 1.90 -10.76
N PRO A 23 10.80 2.69 -11.84
CA PRO A 23 11.56 3.90 -11.97
C PRO A 23 11.19 4.89 -10.86
N THR A 24 12.13 5.17 -9.96
CA THR A 24 11.93 6.12 -8.86
C THR A 24 11.99 7.57 -9.32
N SER A 25 12.49 7.82 -10.54
CA SER A 25 12.57 9.16 -11.13
C SER A 25 11.61 9.33 -12.30
N LEU A 26 11.01 10.52 -12.41
CA LEU A 26 10.09 10.88 -13.50
C LEU A 26 10.69 10.69 -14.89
N LYS A 27 11.99 10.96 -15.05
CA LYS A 27 12.69 10.81 -16.33
C LYS A 27 12.80 9.33 -16.73
N LYS A 28 13.19 8.46 -15.79
CA LYS A 28 13.26 7.01 -16.05
C LYS A 28 11.87 6.39 -16.19
N PHE A 29 10.87 6.95 -15.49
CA PHE A 29 9.48 6.53 -15.62
C PHE A 29 9.01 6.73 -17.05
N ARG A 30 9.12 7.94 -17.60
CA ARG A 30 8.71 8.27 -18.99
C ARG A 30 9.47 7.53 -20.09
N GLN A 31 10.65 7.01 -19.78
CA GLN A 31 11.48 6.23 -20.70
C GLN A 31 11.20 4.73 -20.62
N SER A 32 10.32 4.27 -19.72
CA SER A 32 10.01 2.85 -19.62
C SER A 32 9.12 2.42 -20.81
N PRO A 33 9.43 1.29 -21.48
CA PRO A 33 8.62 0.79 -22.58
C PRO A 33 7.17 0.54 -22.18
N GLU A 34 6.95 0.13 -20.92
CA GLU A 34 5.63 -0.15 -20.37
C GLU A 34 4.78 1.12 -20.22
N ILE A 35 5.37 2.24 -19.77
CA ILE A 35 4.60 3.49 -19.66
C ILE A 35 4.33 4.10 -21.03
N GLU A 36 5.27 3.95 -21.97
CA GLU A 36 5.07 4.42 -23.33
C GLU A 36 3.89 3.68 -23.98
N GLY A 37 3.84 2.35 -23.85
CA GLY A 37 2.72 1.54 -24.31
C GLY A 37 1.39 1.96 -23.68
N PHE A 38 1.39 2.28 -22.39
CA PHE A 38 0.20 2.82 -21.71
C PHE A 38 -0.25 4.16 -22.31
N TYR A 39 0.65 5.13 -22.48
CA TYR A 39 0.30 6.41 -23.08
C TYR A 39 -0.18 6.27 -24.53
N ARG A 40 0.44 5.39 -25.32
CA ARG A 40 0.00 5.05 -26.69
C ARG A 40 -1.41 4.49 -26.68
N PHE A 41 -1.68 3.47 -25.88
CA PHE A 41 -3.00 2.86 -25.76
C PHE A 41 -4.07 3.89 -25.39
N VAL A 42 -3.82 4.74 -24.39
CA VAL A 42 -4.77 5.78 -23.97
C VAL A 42 -5.03 6.77 -25.09
N PHE A 43 -4.00 7.19 -25.82
CA PHE A 43 -4.13 8.15 -26.90
C PHE A 43 -4.83 7.54 -28.12
N GLU A 44 -4.44 6.35 -28.55
CA GLU A 44 -4.96 5.68 -29.74
C GLU A 44 -6.43 5.26 -29.59
N ASN A 45 -6.90 5.05 -28.36
CA ASN A 45 -8.28 4.68 -28.07
C ASN A 45 -9.13 5.84 -27.52
N ASP A 46 -8.58 7.06 -27.49
CA ASP A 46 -9.23 8.28 -26.97
C ASP A 46 -9.75 8.14 -25.51
N LEU A 47 -9.03 7.38 -24.67
CA LEU A 47 -9.43 7.07 -23.30
C LEU A 47 -8.90 8.08 -22.27
N GLN A 48 -8.60 9.30 -22.69
CA GLN A 48 -7.86 10.27 -21.88
C GLN A 48 -8.68 10.71 -20.66
N LYS A 49 -9.99 10.91 -20.86
CA LYS A 49 -10.90 11.34 -19.81
C LYS A 49 -11.13 10.23 -18.77
N GLU A 50 -11.41 9.02 -19.22
CA GLU A 50 -11.62 7.85 -18.35
C GLU A 50 -10.35 7.56 -17.55
N THR A 51 -9.19 7.62 -18.21
CA THR A 51 -7.90 7.42 -17.56
C THR A 51 -7.68 8.44 -16.45
N TYR A 52 -7.98 9.71 -16.70
CA TYR A 52 -7.88 10.77 -15.71
C TYR A 52 -8.81 10.52 -14.51
N GLU A 53 -10.08 10.20 -14.76
CA GLU A 53 -11.07 9.92 -13.70
C GLU A 53 -10.69 8.70 -12.84
N ILE A 54 -10.17 7.64 -13.47
CA ILE A 54 -9.69 6.44 -12.77
C ILE A 54 -8.47 6.78 -11.91
N MET A 55 -7.50 7.53 -12.45
CA MET A 55 -6.32 7.97 -11.71
C MET A 55 -6.70 8.76 -10.45
N ASP A 56 -7.64 9.71 -10.57
CA ASP A 56 -8.11 10.51 -9.45
C ASP A 56 -8.78 9.67 -8.36
N LYS A 57 -9.70 8.77 -8.74
CA LYS A 57 -10.33 7.82 -7.81
C LYS A 57 -9.28 6.98 -7.08
N LEU A 58 -8.25 6.53 -7.77
CA LEU A 58 -7.19 5.68 -7.22
C LEU A 58 -6.29 6.46 -6.26
N ILE A 59 -5.97 7.72 -6.55
CA ILE A 59 -5.24 8.62 -5.65
C ILE A 59 -6.05 8.87 -4.37
N ILE A 60 -7.35 9.16 -4.48
CA ILE A 60 -8.23 9.37 -3.33
C ILE A 60 -8.29 8.11 -2.47
N ALA A 61 -8.51 6.94 -3.09
CA ALA A 61 -8.54 5.66 -2.39
C ALA A 61 -7.21 5.36 -1.67
N ARG A 62 -6.06 5.66 -2.30
CA ARG A 62 -4.75 5.51 -1.65
C ARG A 62 -4.57 6.44 -0.46
N LYS A 63 -5.00 7.70 -0.56
CA LYS A 63 -4.97 8.66 0.56
C LYS A 63 -5.86 8.20 1.70
N ALA A 64 -7.07 7.70 1.41
CA ALA A 64 -7.99 7.16 2.40
C ALA A 64 -7.40 5.92 3.10
N LYS A 65 -6.81 4.97 2.36
CA LYS A 65 -6.13 3.80 2.94
C LYS A 65 -4.98 4.19 3.87
N LYS A 66 -4.15 5.16 3.47
CA LYS A 66 -3.06 5.67 4.33
C LYS A 66 -3.57 6.31 5.62
N SER A 67 -4.66 7.08 5.55
CA SER A 67 -5.22 7.73 6.73
C SER A 67 -5.88 6.74 7.70
N ILE A 68 -6.55 5.71 7.17
CA ILE A 68 -7.11 4.60 7.95
C ILE A 68 -5.98 3.83 8.65
N ALA A 69 -4.97 3.38 7.91
CA ALA A 69 -3.82 2.68 8.47
C ALA A 69 -3.09 3.50 9.55
N ALA A 70 -2.97 4.83 9.37
CA ALA A 70 -2.38 5.70 10.37
C ALA A 70 -3.24 5.86 11.63
N LYS A 71 -4.57 5.83 11.50
CA LYS A 71 -5.50 5.86 12.65
C LYS A 71 -5.48 4.55 13.42
N GLU A 72 -5.49 3.42 12.71
CA GLU A 72 -5.41 2.08 13.28
C GLU A 72 -4.06 1.87 14.00
N ALA A 73 -2.95 2.31 13.41
CA ALA A 73 -1.64 2.27 14.07
C ALA A 73 -1.60 3.11 15.35
N LYS A 74 -2.29 4.26 15.38
CA LYS A 74 -2.39 5.10 16.58
C LYS A 74 -3.32 4.51 17.64
N ALA A 75 -4.40 3.84 17.24
CA ALA A 75 -5.29 3.13 18.16
C ALA A 75 -4.57 1.95 18.81
N ALA A 76 -3.88 1.13 17.99
CA ALA A 76 -3.06 0.01 18.47
C ALA A 76 -1.92 0.48 19.39
N ALA A 77 -1.28 1.61 19.09
CA ALA A 77 -0.24 2.17 19.96
C ALA A 77 -0.81 2.66 21.31
N LYS A 78 -2.01 3.26 21.33
CA LYS A 78 -2.68 3.67 22.58
C LYS A 78 -3.16 2.49 23.41
N GLU A 79 -3.67 1.44 22.78
CA GLU A 79 -4.08 0.21 23.46
C GLU A 79 -2.87 -0.55 24.04
N ALA A 80 -1.75 -0.59 23.30
CA ALA A 80 -0.49 -1.14 23.81
C ALA A 80 0.09 -0.31 24.97
N GLU A 81 -0.03 1.03 24.95
CA GLU A 81 0.40 1.89 26.05
C GLU A 81 -0.50 1.74 27.30
N ALA A 82 -1.81 1.57 27.10
CA ALA A 82 -2.76 1.32 28.19
C ALA A 82 -2.52 -0.05 28.86
N ALA A 83 -2.24 -1.10 28.08
CA ALA A 83 -1.89 -2.42 28.60
C ALA A 83 -0.59 -2.40 29.43
N ASN A 84 0.39 -1.58 29.04
CA ASN A 84 1.67 -1.47 29.74
C ASN A 84 1.56 -0.69 31.07
N LYS A 85 0.64 0.29 31.17
CA LYS A 85 0.35 1.01 32.43
C LYS A 85 -0.43 0.14 33.43
N GLY A 86 -1.26 -0.78 32.96
CA GLY A 86 -1.97 -1.75 33.83
C GLY A 86 -1.03 -2.76 34.50
N ALA A 87 0.03 -3.20 33.83
CA ALA A 87 1.00 -4.15 34.38
C ALA A 87 1.90 -3.57 35.50
N LYS A 88 2.12 -2.24 35.53
CA LYS A 88 2.92 -1.58 36.57
C LYS A 88 2.15 -1.29 37.87
N ALA A 89 0.82 -1.36 37.87
CA ALA A 89 -0.01 -1.14 39.07
C ALA A 89 -0.24 -2.40 39.92
N ALA A 90 0.16 -3.59 39.43
CA ALA A 90 -0.11 -4.88 40.07
C ALA A 90 1.17 -5.58 40.59
N ALA A 91 2.19 -4.85 41.04
CA ALA A 91 3.26 -5.44 41.85
C ALA A 91 2.76 -5.57 43.31
N PRO A 92 2.47 -6.79 43.81
CA PRO A 92 1.89 -6.96 45.12
C PRO A 92 2.97 -6.82 46.19
N VAL A 93 2.68 -5.97 47.16
CA VAL A 93 3.28 -5.92 48.49
C VAL A 93 3.38 -7.36 49.05
N LYS A 94 4.59 -7.89 49.15
CA LYS A 94 4.87 -9.11 49.95
C LYS A 94 5.83 -8.81 51.10
N THR A 95 5.20 -8.70 52.27
CA THR A 95 5.60 -9.30 53.56
C THR A 95 6.87 -8.82 54.25
N LYS A 96 6.68 -7.89 55.21
CA LYS A 96 7.37 -7.95 56.50
C LYS A 96 7.07 -9.29 57.16
N LYS A 97 8.10 -10.05 57.54
CA LYS A 97 7.96 -11.07 58.58
C LYS A 97 9.23 -11.10 59.44
N LYS A 98 9.02 -10.61 60.67
CA LYS A 98 9.65 -10.91 61.97
C LYS A 98 11.18 -10.89 62.06
#